data_AF-A0AAQ3JJ69-F1
#
_entry.id   AF-A0AAQ3JJ69-F1
#
_cell.length_a   1.000
_cell.length_b   1.000
_cell.length_c   1.000
_cell.angle_alpha   90.00
_cell.angle_beta   90.00
_cell.angle_gamma   90.00
#
_symmetry.space_group_name_H-M   'P 1'
#
loop_
_entity.id
_entity.type
_entity.pdbx_description
1 polymer ?
#
loop_
_entity_poly.entity_id
_entity_poly.type
_entity_poly.pdbx_seq_one_letter_code
_entity_poly.pdbx_strand_id
1 'polypeptide(L)'
;MKRRYERPSAYIEEFTPNEYVAACGESGKVYNFQCNAGSHDYYGNVYLETNKKAGLQTQGGMEWVNGKPKFYSADKHLTNRYHACDTTHKANSKDEFRDGYYLRGDTFLNVIVWRGENGNNVHCTTNLNQETWGTAKS
;
A
#
# COMPACT_ATOMS: atom_id res chain seq x y z
N MET A 1 -50.63 -41.71 8.66
CA MET A 1 -50.35 -40.27 8.56
C MET A 1 -49.02 -40.10 7.81
N LYS A 2 -49.02 -39.59 6.56
CA LYS A 2 -47.78 -39.43 5.78
C LYS A 2 -47.11 -38.12 6.17
N ARG A 3 -45.87 -38.16 6.67
CA ARG A 3 -45.07 -36.94 6.92
C ARG A 3 -44.59 -36.40 5.56
N ARG A 4 -45.07 -35.21 5.18
CA ARG A 4 -44.47 -34.42 4.10
C ARG A 4 -43.14 -33.87 4.59
N TYR A 5 -42.07 -34.08 3.82
CA TYR A 5 -40.79 -33.43 4.06
C TYR A 5 -40.82 -32.07 3.37
N GLU A 6 -40.79 -31.00 4.15
CA GLU A 6 -40.54 -29.64 3.65
C GLU A 6 -39.06 -29.33 3.82
N ARG A 7 -38.41 -28.92 2.73
CA ARG A 7 -36.99 -28.52 2.75
C ARG A 7 -36.88 -27.19 3.50
N PRO A 8 -36.05 -27.09 4.55
CA PRO A 8 -35.78 -25.81 5.17
C PRO A 8 -34.94 -24.96 4.19
N SER A 9 -35.43 -23.76 3.85
CA SER A 9 -34.66 -22.73 3.18
C SER A 9 -33.77 -22.05 4.21
N ALA A 10 -32.47 -22.33 4.20
CA ALA A 10 -31.50 -21.57 4.97
C ALA A 10 -31.14 -20.29 4.21
N TYR A 11 -31.47 -19.12 4.78
CA TYR A 11 -30.87 -17.86 4.37
C TYR A 11 -29.43 -17.87 4.87
N ILE A 12 -28.48 -17.92 3.94
CA ILE A 12 -27.06 -17.75 4.25
C ILE A 12 -26.79 -16.26 4.06
N GLU A 13 -26.54 -15.55 5.16
CA GLU A 13 -25.98 -14.20 5.08
C GLU A 13 -24.61 -14.27 4.42
N GLU A 14 -24.36 -13.34 3.49
CA GLU A 14 -23.08 -13.22 2.80
C GLU A 14 -22.00 -12.89 3.84
N PHE A 15 -21.18 -13.87 4.15
CA PHE A 15 -20.05 -13.69 5.04
C PHE A 15 -19.02 -12.84 4.29
N THR A 16 -18.96 -11.54 4.53
CA THR A 16 -17.86 -10.69 4.09
C THR A 16 -16.69 -10.93 5.06
N PRO A 17 -15.64 -11.69 4.70
CA PRO A 17 -14.54 -11.91 5.62
C PRO A 17 -13.80 -10.58 5.83
N ASN A 18 -13.96 -9.99 7.01
CA ASN A 18 -13.28 -8.76 7.40
C ASN A 18 -12.02 -9.01 8.24
N GLU A 19 -11.43 -10.20 8.18
CA GLU A 19 -10.26 -10.50 9.01
C GLU A 19 -9.31 -11.48 8.32
N TYR A 20 -8.13 -10.98 7.98
CA TYR A 20 -7.03 -11.79 7.45
C TYR A 20 -6.38 -12.57 8.60
N VAL A 21 -6.78 -13.83 8.75
CA VAL A 21 -6.12 -14.81 9.61
C VAL A 21 -4.99 -15.46 8.82
N ALA A 22 -3.75 -15.14 9.16
CA ALA A 22 -2.56 -15.75 8.55
C ALA A 22 -2.40 -17.22 8.99
N ALA A 23 -3.05 -18.15 8.28
CA ALA A 23 -2.75 -19.57 8.40
C ALA A 23 -1.49 -19.91 7.58
N CYS A 24 -0.48 -20.46 8.25
CA CYS A 24 0.70 -21.04 7.62
C CYS A 24 0.28 -22.21 6.70
N GLY A 25 0.55 -22.11 5.39
CA GLY A 25 0.50 -23.30 4.51
C GLY A 25 0.23 -23.10 3.01
N GLU A 26 -0.13 -21.92 2.52
CA GLU A 26 -0.31 -21.70 1.07
C GLU A 26 0.87 -20.93 0.47
N SER A 27 1.33 -21.40 -0.68
CA SER A 27 2.35 -20.70 -1.47
C SER A 27 1.78 -19.31 -1.81
N GLY A 28 2.39 -18.29 -1.19
CA GLY A 28 1.79 -16.96 -1.04
C GLY A 28 1.49 -16.30 -2.38
N LYS A 29 0.37 -15.58 -2.45
CA LYS A 29 0.05 -14.69 -3.58
C LYS A 29 1.26 -13.78 -3.87
N VAL A 30 1.70 -13.72 -5.12
CA VAL A 30 2.77 -12.82 -5.55
C VAL A 30 2.13 -11.65 -6.28
N TYR A 31 2.46 -10.42 -5.87
CA TYR A 31 2.05 -9.21 -6.56
C TYR A 31 3.08 -8.83 -7.62
N ASN A 32 2.59 -8.64 -8.85
CA ASN A 32 3.33 -8.07 -9.96
C ASN A 32 2.94 -6.61 -10.09
N PHE A 33 3.85 -5.70 -9.71
CA PHE A 33 3.62 -4.27 -9.81
C PHE A 33 4.74 -3.59 -10.61
N GLN A 34 4.40 -2.52 -11.32
CA GLN A 34 5.36 -1.76 -12.11
C GLN A 34 6.03 -0.70 -11.22
N CYS A 35 7.37 -0.70 -11.14
CA CYS A 35 8.13 0.37 -10.51
C CYS A 35 8.34 1.50 -11.51
N ASN A 36 7.34 2.38 -11.63
CA ASN A 36 7.25 3.44 -12.63
C ASN A 36 7.02 4.83 -12.03
N ALA A 37 7.03 4.95 -10.70
CA ALA A 37 6.81 6.26 -10.10
C ALA A 37 8.06 7.12 -10.21
N GLY A 38 7.92 8.29 -10.82
CA GLY A 38 9.00 9.25 -11.00
C GLY A 38 9.70 9.12 -12.35
N SER A 39 11.02 9.27 -12.35
CA SER A 39 11.84 9.23 -13.55
C SER A 39 12.92 8.17 -13.41
N HIS A 40 13.24 7.47 -14.50
CA HIS A 40 14.35 6.54 -14.58
C HIS A 40 15.71 7.23 -14.55
N ASP A 41 15.85 8.32 -15.31
CA ASP A 41 17.15 8.96 -15.55
C ASP A 41 17.61 9.89 -14.43
N TYR A 42 16.73 10.18 -13.47
CA TYR A 42 16.98 11.21 -12.48
C TYR A 42 16.48 10.87 -11.09
N TYR A 43 17.27 11.29 -10.10
CA TYR A 43 16.94 11.09 -8.70
C TYR A 43 15.87 12.05 -8.20
N GLY A 44 14.95 11.51 -7.40
CA GLY A 44 13.94 12.22 -6.64
C GLY A 44 13.89 11.77 -5.18
N ASN A 45 13.07 12.47 -4.40
CA ASN A 45 12.84 12.18 -3.00
C ASN A 45 11.66 11.25 -2.83
N VAL A 46 11.76 10.31 -1.89
CA VAL A 46 10.66 9.45 -1.46
C VAL A 46 10.41 9.67 0.02
N TYR A 47 9.15 9.81 0.38
CA TYR A 47 8.66 9.94 1.75
C TYR A 47 7.61 8.85 2.02
N LEU A 48 7.51 8.40 3.26
CA LEU A 48 6.44 7.52 3.72
C LEU A 48 5.40 8.33 4.48
N GLU A 49 4.13 8.13 4.13
CA GLU A 49 2.99 8.66 4.88
C GLU A 49 2.95 7.98 6.25
N THR A 50 3.35 8.71 7.28
CA THR A 50 3.56 8.14 8.62
C THR A 50 2.86 8.91 9.73
N ASN A 51 2.43 10.14 9.44
CA ASN A 51 1.80 11.01 10.42
C ASN A 51 0.25 10.95 10.36
N LYS A 52 -0.31 10.20 9.39
CA LYS A 52 -1.75 10.00 9.15
C LYS A 52 -2.45 11.30 8.78
N LYS A 53 -1.75 12.21 8.11
CA LYS A 53 -2.27 13.50 7.67
C LYS A 53 -2.14 13.55 6.15
N ALA A 54 -3.28 13.69 5.48
CA ALA A 54 -3.31 13.63 4.02
C ALA A 54 -2.39 14.68 3.36
N GLY A 55 -1.65 14.23 2.35
CA GLY A 55 -0.68 15.03 1.62
C GLY A 55 0.71 14.96 2.24
N LEU A 56 1.74 15.38 1.51
CA LEU A 56 3.10 15.37 2.03
C LEU A 56 3.34 16.51 3.02
N GLN A 57 3.80 16.20 4.23
CA GLN A 57 4.35 17.18 5.16
C GLN A 57 5.84 16.94 5.39
N THR A 58 6.68 17.74 4.74
CA THR A 58 8.15 17.67 4.91
C THR A 58 8.63 18.24 6.26
N GLN A 59 7.75 18.90 7.00
CA GLN A 59 8.01 19.44 8.33
C GLN A 59 6.80 19.17 9.23
N GLY A 60 7.07 19.01 10.53
CA GLY A 60 6.01 18.93 11.53
C GLY A 60 5.29 20.27 11.67
N GLY A 61 4.12 20.25 12.28
CA GLY A 61 3.31 21.44 12.44
C GLY A 61 2.27 21.32 13.54
N MET A 62 1.41 22.33 13.58
CA MET A 62 0.33 22.44 14.56
C MET A 62 -0.92 22.95 13.84
N GLU A 63 -2.04 22.30 14.13
CA GLU A 63 -3.36 22.68 13.62
C GLU A 63 -4.35 22.84 14.76
N TRP A 64 -5.33 23.72 14.57
CA TRP A 64 -6.42 23.89 15.51
C TRP A 64 -7.58 22.96 15.12
N VAL A 65 -7.85 21.96 15.95
CA VAL A 65 -8.97 21.03 15.76
C VAL A 65 -9.88 21.15 16.97
N ASN A 66 -11.14 21.53 16.74
CA ASN A 66 -12.14 21.74 17.81
C ASN A 66 -11.65 22.68 18.93
N GLY A 67 -10.99 23.79 18.55
CA GLY A 67 -10.48 24.80 19.47
C GLY A 67 -9.26 24.38 20.30
N LYS A 68 -8.64 23.23 20.00
CA LYS A 68 -7.42 22.76 20.68
C LYS A 68 -6.27 22.60 19.68
N PRO A 69 -5.02 22.93 20.07
CA PRO A 69 -3.87 22.71 19.21
C PRO A 69 -3.57 21.20 19.15
N LYS A 70 -3.42 20.68 17.93
CA LYS A 70 -3.01 19.32 17.63
C LYS A 70 -1.71 19.38 16.84
N PHE A 71 -0.66 18.78 17.39
CA PHE A 71 0.65 18.71 16.75
C PHE A 71 0.74 17.44 15.90
N TYR A 72 1.49 17.53 14.80
CA TYR A 72 1.82 16.39 13.95
C TYR A 72 3.29 16.42 13.55
N SER A 73 3.88 15.25 13.38
CA SER A 73 5.24 15.09 12.88
C SER A 73 5.28 15.24 11.36
N ALA A 74 6.47 15.53 10.81
CA ALA A 74 6.71 15.37 9.39
C ALA A 74 6.55 13.91 8.95
N ASP A 75 6.31 13.72 7.66
CA ASP A 75 6.46 12.41 7.02
C ASP A 75 7.90 11.95 7.01
N LYS A 76 8.08 10.63 7.09
CA LYS A 76 9.39 10.02 7.14
C LYS A 76 10.05 10.11 5.77
N HIS A 77 11.10 10.92 5.66
CA HIS A 77 12.01 10.88 4.51
C HIS A 77 12.69 9.51 4.42
N LEU A 78 12.66 8.92 3.23
CA LEU A 78 13.18 7.59 2.98
C LEU A 78 14.51 7.62 2.24
N THR A 79 14.60 8.44 1.19
CA THR A 79 15.79 8.63 0.37
C THR A 79 15.62 9.83 -0.56
N ASN A 80 16.73 10.44 -0.98
CA ASN A 80 16.80 11.47 -2.03
C ASN A 80 17.47 10.96 -3.31
N ARG A 81 17.77 9.66 -3.39
CA ARG A 81 18.47 9.00 -4.51
C ARG A 81 17.60 7.95 -5.21
N TYR A 82 16.28 8.09 -5.12
CA TYR A 82 15.37 7.15 -5.77
C TYR A 82 15.16 7.53 -7.23
N HIS A 83 15.14 6.53 -8.12
CA HIS A 83 14.72 6.63 -9.51
C HIS A 83 13.86 5.42 -9.85
N ALA A 84 12.98 5.55 -10.84
CA ALA A 84 12.12 4.45 -11.28
C ALA A 84 12.96 3.34 -11.93
N CYS A 85 12.64 2.08 -11.61
CA CYS A 85 13.32 0.96 -12.26
C CYS A 85 12.82 0.72 -13.69
N ASP A 86 11.61 1.18 -14.01
CA ASP A 86 10.88 0.93 -15.26
C ASP A 86 10.70 -0.57 -15.58
N THR A 87 10.69 -1.39 -14.53
CA THR A 87 10.47 -2.84 -14.61
C THR A 87 9.31 -3.26 -13.71
N THR A 88 8.81 -4.48 -13.96
CA THR A 88 7.82 -5.12 -13.09
C THR A 88 8.53 -5.93 -12.02
N HIS A 89 8.22 -5.67 -10.75
CA HIS A 89 8.72 -6.45 -9.63
C HIS A 89 7.69 -7.48 -9.18
N LYS A 90 8.22 -8.61 -8.70
CA LYS A 90 7.48 -9.65 -8.00
C LYS A 90 7.69 -9.45 -6.52
N ALA A 91 6.63 -9.13 -5.79
CA ALA A 91 6.69 -8.95 -4.36
C ALA A 91 5.80 -9.97 -3.67
N ASN A 92 6.25 -10.45 -2.52
CA ASN A 92 5.47 -11.40 -1.74
C ASN A 92 4.24 -10.67 -1.18
N SER A 93 3.07 -11.31 -1.15
CA SER A 93 1.89 -10.73 -0.48
C SER A 93 2.08 -10.48 1.01
N LYS A 94 3.08 -11.11 1.63
CA LYS A 94 3.49 -10.86 3.02
C LYS A 94 4.42 -9.66 3.17
N ASP A 95 4.94 -9.12 2.08
CA ASP A 95 5.80 -7.94 2.13
C ASP A 95 5.01 -6.71 2.55
N GLU A 96 5.72 -5.77 3.15
CA GLU A 96 5.12 -4.52 3.54
C GLU A 96 5.07 -3.54 2.37
N PHE A 97 3.86 -3.06 2.08
CA PHE A 97 3.59 -1.98 1.15
C PHE A 97 3.06 -0.78 1.94
N ARG A 98 3.66 0.39 1.72
CA ARG A 98 3.31 1.62 2.47
C ARG A 98 2.92 2.72 1.52
N ASP A 99 1.92 3.51 1.91
CA ASP A 99 1.62 4.76 1.23
C ASP A 99 2.77 5.75 1.39
N GLY A 100 3.01 6.54 0.36
CA GLY A 100 4.08 7.51 0.34
C GLY A 100 3.97 8.50 -0.80
N TYR A 101 5.03 9.29 -0.92
CA TYR A 101 5.10 10.41 -1.84
C TYR A 101 6.43 10.42 -2.57
N TYR A 102 6.38 10.60 -3.89
CA TYR A 102 7.55 10.93 -4.70
C TYR A 102 7.54 12.43 -5.03
N LEU A 103 8.68 13.09 -4.84
CA LEU A 103 8.86 14.51 -5.11
C LEU A 103 10.18 14.78 -5.84
N ARG A 104 10.09 15.42 -7.02
CA ARG A 104 11.24 15.95 -7.76
C ARG A 104 10.85 17.21 -8.52
N GLY A 105 11.40 18.36 -8.12
CA GLY A 105 10.97 19.65 -8.67
C GLY A 105 9.46 19.81 -8.53
N ASP A 106 8.78 20.10 -9.63
CA ASP A 106 7.31 20.22 -9.67
C ASP A 106 6.58 18.88 -9.81
N THR A 107 7.31 17.77 -10.00
CA THR A 107 6.71 16.43 -10.09
C THR A 107 6.41 15.90 -8.70
N PHE A 108 5.12 15.83 -8.36
CA PHE A 108 4.60 15.27 -7.12
C PHE A 108 3.66 14.11 -7.43
N LEU A 109 3.91 12.94 -6.84
CA LEU A 109 3.12 11.72 -7.06
C LEU A 109 2.81 11.04 -5.73
N ASN A 110 1.55 10.61 -5.56
CA ASN A 110 1.21 9.61 -4.56
C ASN A 110 1.68 8.25 -5.06
N VAL A 111 2.29 7.47 -4.17
CA VAL A 111 2.88 6.18 -4.52
C VAL A 111 2.62 5.14 -3.45
N ILE A 112 2.64 3.88 -3.85
CA ILE A 112 2.89 2.78 -2.93
C ILE A 112 4.38 2.44 -2.97
N VAL A 113 5.00 2.40 -1.80
CA VAL A 113 6.41 2.08 -1.60
C VAL A 113 6.55 0.63 -1.15
N TRP A 114 7.36 -0.13 -1.87
CA TRP A 114 7.83 -1.46 -1.51
C TRP A 114 9.33 -1.42 -1.25
N ARG A 115 9.77 -2.14 -0.21
CA ARG A 115 11.16 -2.07 0.27
C ARG A 115 12.09 -3.16 -0.25
N GLY A 116 11.61 -3.97 -1.19
CA GLY A 116 12.29 -5.19 -1.64
C GLY A 116 12.24 -6.30 -0.60
N GLU A 117 12.61 -7.52 -1.00
CA GLU A 117 12.61 -8.71 -0.13
C GLU A 117 13.45 -8.53 1.14
N ASN A 118 14.55 -7.78 1.05
CA ASN A 118 15.46 -7.51 2.16
C ASN A 118 15.10 -6.24 2.96
N GLY A 119 14.02 -5.54 2.59
CA GLY A 119 13.57 -4.32 3.28
C GLY A 119 14.49 -3.09 3.14
N ASN A 120 15.54 -3.17 2.34
CA ASN A 120 16.60 -2.16 2.23
C ASN A 120 16.67 -1.46 0.86
N ASN A 121 15.83 -1.83 -0.10
CA ASN A 121 15.70 -1.15 -1.38
C ASN A 121 14.42 -0.29 -1.41
N VAL A 122 14.24 0.60 -2.38
CA VAL A 122 13.03 1.43 -2.51
C VAL A 122 12.52 1.31 -3.93
N HIS A 123 11.31 0.77 -4.07
CA HIS A 123 10.58 0.66 -5.33
C HIS A 123 9.23 1.34 -5.15
N CYS A 124 8.82 2.17 -6.10
CA CYS A 124 7.56 2.92 -5.99
C CYS A 124 6.69 2.71 -7.22
N THR A 125 5.39 2.57 -7.01
CA THR A 125 4.39 2.51 -8.09
C THR A 125 3.33 3.59 -7.91
N THR A 126 2.86 4.15 -9.02
CA THR A 126 1.72 5.08 -9.04
C THR A 126 0.37 4.37 -9.07
N ASN A 127 0.36 3.04 -9.27
CA ASN A 127 -0.87 2.26 -9.18
C ASN A 127 -1.21 1.98 -7.71
N LEU A 128 -2.03 2.85 -7.13
CA LEU A 128 -2.42 2.81 -5.72
C LEU A 128 -3.44 1.70 -5.40
N ASN A 129 -4.08 1.11 -6.41
CA ASN A 129 -5.03 0.03 -6.20
C ASN A 129 -4.35 -1.33 -6.34
N GLN A 130 -3.93 -1.92 -5.22
CA GLN A 130 -3.24 -3.22 -5.20
C GLN A 130 -4.07 -4.37 -5.79
N GLU A 131 -5.40 -4.26 -5.83
CA GLU A 131 -6.27 -5.28 -6.42
C GLU A 131 -6.10 -5.39 -7.94
N THR A 132 -5.66 -4.31 -8.58
CA THR A 132 -5.40 -4.26 -10.01
C THR A 132 -4.01 -4.79 -10.39
N TRP A 133 -3.16 -5.07 -9.39
CA TRP A 133 -1.84 -5.61 -9.63
C TRP A 133 -1.97 -7.06 -10.13
N GLY A 134 -1.16 -7.41 -11.14
CA GLY A 134 -1.17 -8.78 -11.66
C GLY A 134 -0.78 -9.75 -10.54
N THR A 135 -1.43 -10.90 -10.44
CA THR A 135 -1.09 -11.89 -9.41
C THR A 135 -0.60 -13.16 -10.05
N ALA A 136 0.45 -13.74 -9.48
CA ALA A 136 0.92 -15.07 -9.83
C ALA A 136 0.79 -15.98 -8.60
N LYS A 137 0.50 -17.27 -8.85
CA LYS A 137 0.71 -18.30 -7.83
C LYS A 137 2.21 -18.48 -7.68
N SER A 138 2.72 -18.44 -6.46
CA SER A 138 4.12 -18.80 -6.16
C SER A 138 4.35 -20.30 -6.30
#